data_AF-A0A936JFB4-F1
#
_entry.id   AF-A0A936JFB4-F1
#
_cell.length_a   1.000
_cell.length_b   1.000
_cell.length_c   1.000
_cell.angle_alpha   90.00
_cell.angle_beta   90.00
_cell.angle_gamma   90.00
#
_symmetry.space_group_name_H-M   'P 1'
#
loop_
_entity.id
_entity.type
_entity.pdbx_description
1 polymer ?
#
loop_
_entity_poly.entity_id
_entity_poly.type
_entity_poly.pdbx_seq_one_letter_code
_entity_poly.pdbx_strand_id
1 'polypeptide(L)'
;MAEDSIAALRFGEFRDFISAKFLLTLGTNMLAVLIGWKIYEYTKDAFMLGLIGLVEFVPALLLSFFVGHWVDISEKRSLLLWCYAFTVVLSCIPLLFCSDYFTWRFSEENMILALFATMFLLGIARAFISPSAFSLIHQLVDHEVLQNASTWNSTSWQFASVIAPAIAGFWYAKYGGDSIFLTIIIILILATWLIYRIKPKPILYKQSENVLASLKEGIDFVLKNKAILWAISLDMLAVLFGGAVALLPIFADQILNCGAEGFGWLRAATSMGTILVLLLITYFPIIENPGKR
;
A
#
# COMPACT_ATOMS: atom_id res chain seq x y z
N MET A 1 3.27 -13.11 30.35
CA MET A 1 3.42 -11.68 30.65
C MET A 1 2.75 -10.94 29.50
N ALA A 2 1.72 -10.14 29.77
CA ALA A 2 1.14 -9.32 28.71
C ALA A 2 2.23 -8.32 28.27
N GLU A 3 2.82 -8.53 27.09
CA GLU A 3 3.71 -7.55 26.48
C GLU A 3 3.01 -6.20 26.50
N ASP A 4 3.70 -5.16 26.99
CA ASP A 4 3.16 -3.81 27.07
C ASP A 4 2.78 -3.33 25.66
N SER A 5 1.49 -3.40 25.37
CA SER A 5 0.93 -3.10 24.05
C SER A 5 1.26 -1.68 23.56
N ILE A 6 1.62 -0.74 24.45
CA ILE A 6 1.90 0.66 24.08
C ILE A 6 3.42 0.94 24.06
N ALA A 7 4.28 -0.05 24.38
CA ALA A 7 5.72 0.16 24.52
C ALA A 7 6.39 0.85 23.31
N ALA A 8 6.03 0.46 22.08
CA ALA A 8 6.58 1.06 20.87
C ALA A 8 6.20 2.55 20.73
N LEU A 9 5.00 2.94 21.17
CA LEU A 9 4.52 4.33 21.10
C LEU A 9 5.20 5.26 22.11
N ARG A 10 5.98 4.74 23.07
CA ARG A 10 6.77 5.58 23.98
C ARG A 10 7.95 6.25 23.26
N PHE A 11 8.41 5.69 22.15
CA PHE A 11 9.46 6.28 21.33
C PHE A 11 8.88 7.42 20.49
N GLY A 12 9.32 8.66 20.74
CA GLY A 12 8.81 9.85 20.06
C GLY A 12 8.99 9.81 18.54
N GLU A 13 10.16 9.36 18.06
CA GLU A 13 10.41 9.23 16.63
C GLU A 13 9.57 8.10 15.97
N PHE A 14 9.25 7.03 16.71
CA PHE A 14 8.33 6.00 16.24
C PHE A 14 6.90 6.53 16.10
N ARG A 15 6.45 7.40 17.01
CA ARG A 15 5.15 8.07 16.90
C ARG A 15 5.05 8.96 15.66
N ASP A 16 6.08 9.74 15.38
CA ASP A 16 6.14 10.57 14.18
C ASP A 16 6.15 9.69 12.92
N PHE A 17 6.94 8.61 12.92
CA PHE A 17 6.98 7.65 11.82
C PHE A 17 5.63 6.98 11.56
N ILE A 18 4.98 6.43 12.59
CA ILE A 18 3.73 5.69 12.41
C ILE A 18 2.58 6.61 12.00
N SER A 19 2.56 7.85 12.51
CA SER A 19 1.61 8.89 12.09
C SER A 19 1.86 9.30 10.64
N ALA A 20 3.12 9.47 10.25
CA ALA A 20 3.49 9.77 8.86
C ALA A 20 3.06 8.65 7.91
N LYS A 21 3.32 7.39 8.29
CA LYS A 21 2.95 6.23 7.48
C LYS A 21 1.44 6.05 7.37
N PHE A 22 0.71 6.31 8.46
CA PHE A 22 -0.75 6.31 8.46
C PHE A 22 -1.29 7.32 7.45
N LEU A 23 -0.84 8.58 7.53
CA LEU A 23 -1.27 9.65 6.63
C LEU A 23 -0.86 9.40 5.18
N LEU A 24 0.35 8.88 4.95
CA LEU A 24 0.78 8.48 3.60
C LEU A 24 -0.16 7.43 3.03
N THR A 25 -0.42 6.36 3.77
CA THR A 25 -1.30 5.26 3.35
C THR A 25 -2.71 5.76 3.10
N LEU A 26 -3.23 6.63 3.98
CA LEU A 26 -4.54 7.23 3.82
C LEU A 26 -4.61 8.05 2.52
N GLY A 27 -3.65 8.95 2.31
CA GLY A 27 -3.59 9.83 1.15
C GLY A 27 -3.43 9.08 -0.18
N THR A 28 -2.54 8.09 -0.24
CA THR A 28 -2.31 7.31 -1.47
C THR A 28 -3.51 6.41 -1.82
N ASN A 29 -4.17 5.79 -0.84
CA ASN A 29 -5.39 5.02 -1.10
C ASN A 29 -6.55 5.92 -1.54
N MET A 30 -6.72 7.10 -0.91
CA MET A 30 -7.71 8.08 -1.36
C MET A 30 -7.43 8.51 -2.81
N LEU A 31 -6.17 8.76 -3.15
CA LEU A 31 -5.74 9.13 -4.49
C LEU A 31 -6.04 8.01 -5.51
N ALA A 32 -5.74 6.75 -5.18
CA ALA A 32 -6.06 5.61 -6.02
C ALA A 32 -7.57 5.49 -6.31
N VAL A 33 -8.42 5.66 -5.30
CA VAL A 33 -9.89 5.61 -5.47
C VAL A 33 -10.38 6.72 -6.39
N LEU A 34 -9.87 7.94 -6.22
CA LEU A 34 -10.19 9.09 -7.07
C LEU A 34 -9.77 8.91 -8.52
N ILE A 35 -8.54 8.45 -8.74
CA ILE A 35 -8.00 8.21 -10.07
C ILE A 35 -8.82 7.11 -10.75
N GLY A 36 -9.15 6.04 -10.03
CA GLY A 36 -10.06 5.00 -10.51
C GLY A 36 -11.41 5.57 -10.94
N TRP A 37 -12.04 6.37 -10.07
CA TRP A 37 -13.31 7.00 -10.39
C TRP A 37 -13.24 7.89 -11.63
N LYS A 38 -12.20 8.72 -11.76
CA LYS A 38 -12.01 9.61 -12.91
C LYS A 38 -11.78 8.86 -14.22
N ILE A 39 -10.97 7.80 -14.21
CA ILE A 39 -10.79 6.96 -15.40
C ILE A 39 -12.10 6.29 -15.79
N TYR A 40 -12.88 5.79 -14.83
CA TYR A 40 -14.20 5.22 -15.12
C TYR A 40 -15.20 6.28 -15.63
N GLU A 41 -15.12 7.51 -15.13
CA GLU A 41 -15.95 8.62 -15.60
C GLU A 41 -15.74 8.89 -17.09
N TYR A 42 -14.48 8.90 -17.56
CA TYR A 42 -14.13 9.14 -18.96
C TYR A 42 -14.32 7.91 -19.86
N THR A 43 -13.92 6.72 -19.41
CA THR A 43 -13.88 5.52 -20.29
C THR A 43 -15.16 4.69 -20.22
N LYS A 44 -15.89 4.72 -19.09
CA LYS A 44 -17.00 3.81 -18.75
C LYS A 44 -16.65 2.32 -18.89
N ASP A 45 -15.36 1.98 -18.87
CA ASP A 45 -14.86 0.63 -19.10
C ASP A 45 -14.26 0.02 -17.82
N ALA A 46 -14.76 -1.16 -17.44
CA ALA A 46 -14.26 -1.92 -16.30
C ALA A 46 -12.86 -2.51 -16.52
N PHE A 47 -12.46 -2.75 -17.77
CA PHE A 47 -11.13 -3.25 -18.09
C PHE A 47 -10.05 -2.21 -17.75
N MET A 48 -10.30 -0.93 -18.06
CA MET A 48 -9.39 0.18 -17.74
C MET A 48 -9.19 0.36 -16.24
N LEU A 49 -10.25 0.15 -15.44
CA LEU A 49 -10.15 0.15 -13.98
C LEU A 49 -9.22 -0.95 -13.45
N GLY A 50 -9.32 -2.16 -14.00
CA GLY A 50 -8.41 -3.26 -13.66
C GLY A 50 -6.95 -2.96 -14.04
N LEU A 51 -6.75 -2.28 -15.17
CA LEU A 51 -5.43 -1.90 -15.67
C LEU A 51 -4.70 -0.94 -14.72
N ILE A 52 -5.41 -0.09 -13.98
CA ILE A 52 -4.80 0.86 -13.02
C ILE A 52 -4.00 0.11 -11.96
N GLY A 53 -4.60 -0.91 -11.34
CA GLY A 53 -3.93 -1.72 -10.33
C GLY A 53 -2.72 -2.46 -10.89
N LEU A 54 -2.81 -2.93 -12.14
CA LEU A 54 -1.70 -3.58 -12.83
C LEU A 54 -0.54 -2.61 -13.09
N VAL A 55 -0.86 -1.40 -13.56
CA VAL A 55 0.11 -0.33 -13.85
C VAL A 55 0.82 0.16 -12.59
N GLU A 56 0.16 0.17 -11.43
CA GLU A 56 0.81 0.44 -10.14
C GLU A 56 1.67 -0.76 -9.68
N PHE A 57 1.16 -1.98 -9.82
CA PHE A 57 1.79 -3.19 -9.29
C PHE A 57 3.04 -3.63 -10.05
N VAL A 58 3.01 -3.64 -11.38
CA VAL A 58 4.12 -4.09 -12.24
C VAL A 58 5.45 -3.38 -11.94
N PRO A 59 5.54 -2.04 -11.92
CA PRO A 59 6.79 -1.36 -11.59
C PRO A 59 7.21 -1.62 -10.14
N ALA A 60 6.26 -1.69 -9.20
CA ALA A 60 6.56 -2.00 -7.81
C ALA A 60 7.22 -3.38 -7.66
N LEU A 61 6.68 -4.39 -8.34
CA LEU A 61 7.20 -5.76 -8.35
C LEU A 61 8.58 -5.83 -9.02
N LEU A 62 8.72 -5.30 -10.24
CA LEU A 62 9.97 -5.37 -11.00
C LEU A 62 11.12 -4.64 -10.29
N LEU A 63 10.84 -3.48 -9.70
CA LEU A 63 11.86 -2.72 -8.99
C LEU A 63 12.19 -3.33 -7.62
N SER A 64 11.27 -4.07 -6.99
CA SER A 64 11.52 -4.68 -5.67
C SER A 64 12.79 -5.55 -5.62
N PHE A 65 13.13 -6.20 -6.74
CA PHE A 65 14.37 -6.99 -6.89
C PHE A 65 15.64 -6.14 -6.75
N PHE A 66 15.65 -4.92 -7.30
CA PHE A 66 16.84 -4.06 -7.32
C PHE A 66 16.89 -3.09 -6.15
N VAL A 67 15.72 -2.67 -5.66
CA VAL A 67 15.58 -1.60 -4.67
C VAL A 67 16.16 -1.99 -3.32
N GLY A 68 16.11 -3.27 -2.93
CA GLY A 68 16.68 -3.74 -1.64
C GLY A 68 18.13 -3.30 -1.45
N HIS A 69 18.98 -3.53 -2.46
CA HIS A 69 20.37 -3.11 -2.43
C HIS A 69 20.54 -1.59 -2.26
N TRP A 70 19.75 -0.81 -3.00
CA TRP A 70 19.79 0.65 -2.93
C TRP A 70 19.34 1.18 -1.58
N VAL A 71 18.32 0.56 -0.98
CA VAL A 71 17.81 0.91 0.35
C VAL A 71 18.83 0.62 1.44
N ASP A 72 19.57 -0.49 1.31
CA ASP A 72 20.56 -0.91 2.30
C ASP A 72 21.73 0.06 2.40
N ILE A 73 22.22 0.56 1.25
CA ILE A 73 23.33 1.52 1.18
C ILE A 73 22.90 2.98 1.36
N SER A 74 21.60 3.27 1.33
CA SER A 74 21.06 4.63 1.48
C SER A 74 20.77 4.96 2.94
N GLU A 75 20.62 6.25 3.25
CA GLU A 75 20.09 6.71 4.53
C GLU A 75 18.55 6.65 4.52
N LYS A 76 17.98 5.87 5.45
CA LYS A 76 16.60 5.36 5.35
C LYS A 76 15.57 6.47 5.48
N ARG A 77 15.81 7.41 6.41
CA ARG A 77 14.91 8.55 6.64
C ARG A 77 14.95 9.52 5.45
N SER A 78 16.12 9.85 4.92
CA SER A 78 16.19 10.73 3.72
C SER A 78 15.60 10.08 2.48
N LEU A 79 15.83 8.79 2.26
CA LEU A 79 15.22 8.07 1.14
C LEU A 79 13.68 8.09 1.22
N LEU A 80 13.12 7.84 2.40
CA LEU A 80 11.67 7.95 2.64
C LEU A 80 11.17 9.37 2.41
N LEU A 81 11.90 10.38 2.87
CA LEU A 81 11.52 11.78 2.68
C LEU A 81 11.45 12.15 1.19
N TRP A 82 12.42 11.72 0.38
CA TRP A 82 12.39 11.91 -1.07
C TRP A 82 11.19 11.20 -1.71
N CYS A 83 10.89 9.97 -1.30
CA CYS A 83 9.75 9.23 -1.83
C CYS A 83 8.40 9.87 -1.45
N TYR A 84 8.29 10.40 -0.23
CA TYR A 84 7.07 11.08 0.24
C TYR A 84 6.89 12.41 -0.49
N ALA A 85 7.96 13.20 -0.62
CA ALA A 85 7.94 14.43 -1.41
C ALA A 85 7.61 14.17 -2.89
N PHE A 86 8.16 13.09 -3.47
CA PHE A 86 7.83 12.68 -4.83
C PHE A 86 6.35 12.31 -4.95
N THR A 87 5.79 11.58 -3.98
CA THR A 87 4.36 11.24 -3.93
C THR A 87 3.46 12.48 -3.86
N VAL A 88 3.87 13.52 -3.12
CA VAL A 88 3.19 14.83 -3.12
C VAL A 88 3.19 15.44 -4.52
N VAL A 89 4.35 15.51 -5.18
CA VAL A 89 4.47 16.08 -6.53
C VAL A 89 3.60 15.30 -7.53
N LEU A 90 3.60 13.97 -7.46
CA LEU A 90 2.75 13.13 -8.31
C LEU A 90 1.26 13.41 -8.07
N SER A 91 0.83 13.62 -6.82
CA SER A 91 -0.57 13.92 -6.50
C SER A 91 -1.06 15.28 -7.06
N CYS A 92 -0.15 16.19 -7.40
CA CYS A 92 -0.49 17.43 -8.09
C CYS A 92 -0.84 17.23 -9.56
N ILE A 93 -0.37 16.15 -10.21
CA ILE A 93 -0.64 15.90 -11.63
C ILE A 93 -2.15 15.68 -11.88
N PRO A 94 -2.84 14.74 -11.20
CA PRO A 94 -4.28 14.58 -11.33
C PRO A 94 -5.07 15.86 -11.02
N LEU A 95 -4.64 16.65 -10.03
CA LEU A 95 -5.28 17.93 -9.72
C LEU A 95 -5.21 18.89 -10.92
N LEU A 96 -4.05 19.02 -11.56
CA LEU A 96 -3.88 19.92 -12.71
C LEU A 96 -4.65 19.46 -13.96
N PHE A 97 -4.70 18.15 -14.20
CA PHE A 97 -5.33 17.59 -15.41
C PHE A 97 -6.85 17.37 -15.27
N CYS A 98 -7.34 17.08 -14.07
CA CYS A 98 -8.76 16.78 -13.83
C CYS A 98 -9.53 17.94 -13.18
N SER A 99 -8.88 19.07 -12.88
CA SER A 99 -9.57 20.23 -12.33
C SER A 99 -10.48 20.88 -13.36
N ASP A 100 -11.69 21.23 -12.92
CA ASP A 100 -12.72 21.88 -13.74
C ASP A 100 -12.21 23.17 -14.43
N TYR A 101 -11.16 23.80 -13.89
CA TYR A 101 -10.53 24.98 -14.47
C TYR A 101 -9.65 24.69 -15.69
N PHE A 102 -9.07 23.50 -15.80
CA PHE A 102 -8.12 23.12 -16.84
C PHE A 102 -8.63 22.04 -17.79
N THR A 103 -9.77 21.42 -17.48
CA THR A 103 -10.37 20.35 -18.29
C THR A 103 -10.60 20.75 -19.75
N TRP A 104 -10.97 22.00 -20.02
CA TRP A 104 -11.15 22.51 -21.40
C TRP A 104 -9.86 22.60 -22.23
N ARG A 105 -8.69 22.52 -21.60
CA ARG A 105 -7.38 22.74 -22.24
C ARG A 105 -6.74 21.45 -22.74
N PHE A 106 -7.15 20.30 -22.24
CA PHE A 106 -6.55 19.00 -22.53
C PHE A 106 -7.58 18.04 -23.14
N SER A 107 -7.13 17.15 -24.04
CA SER A 107 -7.96 16.04 -24.52
C SER A 107 -8.16 14.98 -23.44
N GLU A 108 -9.28 14.27 -23.48
CA GLU A 108 -9.58 13.17 -22.55
C GLU A 108 -8.49 12.09 -22.57
N GLU A 109 -7.93 11.78 -23.75
CA GLU A 109 -6.81 10.83 -23.90
C GLU A 109 -5.58 11.24 -23.09
N ASN A 110 -5.22 12.54 -23.11
CA ASN A 110 -4.08 13.06 -22.38
C ASN A 110 -4.32 13.03 -20.85
N MET A 111 -5.56 13.24 -20.42
CA MET A 111 -5.93 13.11 -19.01
C MET A 111 -5.80 11.67 -18.54
N ILE A 112 -6.36 10.71 -19.28
CA ILE A 112 -6.27 9.29 -18.96
C ILE A 112 -4.80 8.86 -18.90
N LEU A 113 -3.97 9.28 -19.88
CA LEU A 113 -2.54 8.99 -19.88
C LEU A 113 -1.84 9.57 -18.64
N ALA A 114 -2.14 10.81 -18.25
CA ALA A 114 -1.56 11.43 -17.05
C ALA A 114 -1.93 10.68 -15.77
N LEU A 115 -3.16 10.18 -15.68
CA LEU A 115 -3.64 9.37 -14.56
C LEU A 115 -2.92 8.02 -14.47
N PHE A 116 -2.78 7.31 -15.60
CA PHE A 116 -2.00 6.07 -15.66
C PHE A 116 -0.51 6.31 -15.35
N ALA A 117 0.08 7.38 -15.88
CA ALA A 117 1.46 7.75 -15.58
C ALA A 117 1.65 8.04 -14.08
N THR A 118 0.69 8.72 -13.45
CA THR A 118 0.70 8.97 -12.01
C THR A 118 0.73 7.66 -11.22
N MET A 119 -0.14 6.70 -11.58
CA MET A 119 -0.21 5.37 -10.94
C MET A 119 1.06 4.55 -11.15
N PHE A 120 1.64 4.59 -12.35
CA PHE A 120 2.91 3.94 -12.65
C PHE A 120 4.04 4.49 -11.76
N LEU A 121 4.17 5.81 -11.68
CA LEU A 121 5.20 6.48 -10.87
C LEU A 121 4.98 6.29 -9.36
N LEU A 122 3.74 6.19 -8.91
CA LEU A 122 3.42 5.81 -7.52
C LEU A 122 3.87 4.38 -7.22
N GLY A 123 3.69 3.45 -8.16
CA GLY A 123 4.21 2.09 -8.06
C GLY A 123 5.73 2.05 -7.89
N ILE A 124 6.46 2.88 -8.64
CA ILE A 124 7.91 3.08 -8.45
C ILE A 124 8.22 3.59 -7.04
N ALA A 125 7.56 4.66 -6.59
CA ALA A 125 7.77 5.21 -5.25
C ALA A 125 7.53 4.17 -4.15
N ARG A 126 6.46 3.37 -4.30
CA ARG A 126 6.07 2.31 -3.37
C ARG A 126 7.14 1.21 -3.26
N ALA A 127 7.83 0.89 -4.35
CA ALA A 127 8.95 -0.06 -4.35
C ALA A 127 10.04 0.33 -3.35
N PHE A 128 10.32 1.64 -3.22
CA PHE A 128 11.29 2.17 -2.26
C PHE A 128 10.70 2.37 -0.87
N ILE A 129 9.45 2.84 -0.77
CA ILE A 129 8.80 3.14 0.52
C ILE A 129 8.69 1.89 1.38
N SER A 130 8.24 0.77 0.83
CA SER A 130 7.97 -0.45 1.61
C SER A 130 9.22 -0.98 2.36
N PRO A 131 10.33 -1.35 1.69
CA PRO A 131 11.54 -1.82 2.36
C PRO A 131 12.20 -0.76 3.24
N SER A 132 12.22 0.51 2.81
CA SER A 132 12.80 1.60 3.60
C SER A 132 12.04 1.83 4.91
N ALA A 133 10.71 1.75 4.87
CA ALA A 133 9.86 1.89 6.04
C ALA A 133 10.08 0.75 7.03
N PHE A 134 10.16 -0.50 6.56
CA PHE A 134 10.49 -1.64 7.43
C PHE A 134 11.86 -1.47 8.07
N SER A 135 12.90 -1.17 7.27
CA SER A 135 14.27 -0.94 7.78
C SER A 135 14.35 0.20 8.80
N LEU A 136 13.58 1.28 8.59
CA LEU A 136 13.55 2.40 9.53
C LEU A 136 12.91 2.02 10.87
N ILE A 137 11.85 1.19 10.90
CA ILE A 137 11.26 0.70 12.16
C ILE A 137 12.32 0.04 13.03
N HIS A 138 13.17 -0.81 12.46
CA HIS A 138 14.25 -1.49 13.17
C HIS A 138 15.31 -0.54 13.77
N GLN A 139 15.39 0.71 13.30
CA GLN A 139 16.32 1.74 13.80
C GLN A 139 15.66 2.74 14.75
N LEU A 140 14.34 2.66 14.92
CA LEU A 140 13.55 3.58 15.76
C LEU A 140 13.19 2.99 17.12
N VAL A 141 13.16 1.67 17.24
CA VAL A 141 12.75 0.96 18.45
C VAL A 141 13.74 -0.16 18.77
N ASP A 142 13.82 -0.54 20.05
CA ASP A 142 14.68 -1.62 20.52
C ASP A 142 14.17 -3.00 20.07
N HIS A 143 15.07 -3.99 19.99
CA HIS A 143 14.76 -5.33 19.51
C HIS A 143 13.60 -5.99 20.28
N GLU A 144 13.52 -5.75 21.59
CA GLU A 144 12.50 -6.30 22.49
C GLU A 144 11.08 -5.83 22.16
N VAL A 145 10.93 -4.67 21.54
CA VAL A 145 9.62 -4.07 21.20
C VAL A 145 9.31 -4.10 19.70
N LEU A 146 10.16 -4.74 18.88
CA LEU A 146 9.98 -4.83 17.42
C LEU A 146 8.67 -5.51 17.02
N GLN A 147 8.28 -6.58 17.72
CA GLN A 147 7.02 -7.27 17.46
C GLN A 147 5.82 -6.36 17.72
N ASN A 148 5.85 -5.59 18.81
CA ASN A 148 4.83 -4.60 19.11
C ASN A 148 4.80 -3.47 18.05
N ALA A 149 5.97 -2.95 17.67
CA ALA A 149 6.09 -1.93 16.62
C ALA A 149 5.56 -2.41 15.27
N SER A 150 5.85 -3.66 14.88
CA SER A 150 5.34 -4.29 13.66
C SER A 150 3.81 -4.46 13.70
N THR A 151 3.27 -4.84 14.87
CA THR A 151 1.82 -4.98 15.08
C THR A 151 1.10 -3.64 14.92
N TRP A 152 1.62 -2.58 15.55
CA TRP A 152 1.10 -1.21 15.39
C TRP A 152 1.18 -0.74 13.94
N ASN A 153 2.31 -0.98 13.29
CA ASN A 153 2.53 -0.63 11.90
C ASN A 153 1.50 -1.31 10.96
N SER A 154 1.26 -2.60 11.14
CA SER A 154 0.27 -3.36 10.36
C SER A 154 -1.17 -2.91 10.65
N THR A 155 -1.50 -2.66 11.91
CA THR A 155 -2.82 -2.16 12.34
C THR A 155 -3.10 -0.78 11.74
N SER A 156 -2.12 0.11 11.79
CA SER A 156 -2.20 1.45 11.19
C SER A 156 -2.45 1.38 9.68
N TRP A 157 -1.72 0.51 8.97
CA TRP A 157 -1.91 0.31 7.53
C TRP A 157 -3.29 -0.24 7.18
N GLN A 158 -3.79 -1.24 7.92
CA GLN A 158 -5.13 -1.79 7.70
C GLN A 158 -6.21 -0.74 7.95
N PHE A 159 -6.11 0.00 9.06
CA PHE A 159 -7.08 1.04 9.40
C PHE A 159 -7.13 2.15 8.34
N ALA A 160 -5.95 2.62 7.88
CA ALA A 160 -5.87 3.61 6.81
C ALA A 160 -6.47 3.09 5.49
N SER A 161 -6.17 1.84 5.13
CA SER A 161 -6.63 1.25 3.85
C SER A 161 -8.15 1.01 3.83
N VAL A 162 -8.78 0.75 4.99
CA VAL A 162 -10.24 0.58 5.09
C VAL A 162 -10.97 1.92 5.09
N ILE A 163 -10.44 2.93 5.78
CA ILE A 163 -11.12 4.21 5.95
C ILE A 163 -10.93 5.13 4.73
N ALA A 164 -9.78 5.06 4.06
CA ALA A 164 -9.47 5.92 2.92
C ALA A 164 -10.55 5.89 1.81
N PRO A 165 -11.02 4.73 1.31
CA PRO A 165 -12.06 4.70 0.28
C PRO A 165 -13.38 5.32 0.72
N ALA A 166 -13.77 5.12 1.98
CA ALA A 166 -14.98 5.72 2.53
C ALA A 166 -14.87 7.24 2.57
N ILE A 167 -13.77 7.77 3.15
CA ILE A 167 -13.52 9.22 3.16
C ILE A 167 -13.48 9.76 1.73
N ALA A 168 -12.79 9.06 0.82
CA ALA A 168 -12.67 9.51 -0.56
C ALA A 168 -14.01 9.61 -1.28
N GLY A 169 -14.83 8.57 -1.20
CA GLY A 169 -16.15 8.54 -1.84
C GLY A 169 -17.12 9.59 -1.27
N PHE A 170 -17.23 9.68 0.05
CA PHE A 170 -18.12 10.65 0.70
C PHE A 170 -17.70 12.10 0.43
N TRP A 171 -16.39 12.37 0.46
CA TRP A 171 -15.88 13.72 0.21
C TRP A 171 -16.03 14.11 -1.25
N TYR A 172 -15.74 13.20 -2.19
CA TYR A 172 -15.97 13.41 -3.61
C TYR A 172 -17.44 13.72 -3.91
N ALA A 173 -18.37 12.96 -3.33
CA ALA A 173 -19.81 13.16 -3.54
C ALA A 173 -20.33 14.51 -3.00
N LYS A 174 -19.76 15.02 -1.90
CA LYS A 174 -20.23 16.24 -1.24
C LYS A 174 -19.54 17.51 -1.73
N TYR A 175 -18.24 17.44 -2.00
CA TYR A 175 -17.39 18.61 -2.26
C TYR A 175 -16.71 18.58 -3.64
N GLY A 176 -16.97 17.56 -4.47
CA GLY A 176 -16.40 17.43 -5.82
C GLY A 176 -14.95 16.95 -5.86
N GLY A 177 -14.40 16.80 -7.07
CA GLY A 177 -13.06 16.25 -7.30
C GLY A 177 -11.90 17.16 -6.87
N ASP A 178 -11.99 18.46 -7.11
CA ASP A 178 -10.87 19.38 -6.88
C ASP A 178 -10.53 19.52 -5.39
N SER A 179 -11.57 19.60 -4.56
CA SER A 179 -11.42 19.78 -3.10
C SER A 179 -10.74 18.57 -2.44
N ILE A 180 -11.04 17.36 -2.90
CA ILE A 180 -10.46 16.14 -2.34
C ILE A 180 -9.01 15.95 -2.81
N PHE A 181 -8.66 16.29 -4.05
CA PHE A 181 -7.26 16.28 -4.49
C PHE A 181 -6.40 17.23 -3.65
N LEU A 182 -6.88 18.44 -3.37
CA LEU A 182 -6.21 19.38 -2.47
C LEU A 182 -6.06 18.81 -1.06
N THR A 183 -7.11 18.17 -0.54
CA THR A 183 -7.08 17.55 0.79
C THR A 183 -6.03 16.43 0.86
N ILE A 184 -5.92 15.60 -0.18
CA ILE A 184 -4.90 14.55 -0.30
C ILE A 184 -3.50 15.16 -0.29
N ILE A 185 -3.26 16.21 -1.07
CA ILE A 185 -1.96 16.90 -1.11
C ILE A 185 -1.59 17.40 0.29
N ILE A 186 -2.52 18.02 1.01
CA ILE A 186 -2.30 18.51 2.39
C ILE A 186 -1.93 17.35 3.34
N ILE A 187 -2.66 16.24 3.26
CA ILE A 187 -2.39 15.04 4.06
C ILE A 187 -0.99 14.48 3.77
N LEU A 188 -0.59 14.41 2.50
CA LEU A 188 0.72 13.92 2.07
C LEU A 188 1.87 14.88 2.45
N ILE A 189 1.63 16.19 2.41
CA ILE A 189 2.58 17.20 2.91
C ILE A 189 2.78 17.02 4.43
N LEU A 190 1.68 16.84 5.18
CA LEU A 190 1.75 16.59 6.61
C LEU A 190 2.50 15.28 6.93
N ALA A 191 2.27 14.22 6.15
CA ALA A 191 3.03 12.97 6.25
C ALA A 191 4.53 13.19 6.01
N THR A 192 4.89 13.95 4.97
CA THR A 192 6.28 14.29 4.63
C THR A 192 6.94 15.10 5.76
N TRP A 193 6.21 16.06 6.32
CA TRP A 193 6.68 16.89 7.44
C TRP A 193 6.94 16.06 8.70
N LEU A 194 6.12 15.05 8.99
CA LEU A 194 6.35 14.15 10.12
C LEU A 194 7.61 13.30 9.94
N ILE A 195 7.87 12.77 8.73
CA ILE A 195 9.16 12.10 8.44
C ILE A 195 10.33 13.07 8.58
N TYR A 196 10.14 14.34 8.20
CA TYR A 196 11.18 15.35 8.34
C TYR A 196 11.60 15.58 9.81
N ARG A 197 10.69 15.40 10.77
CA ARG A 197 11.00 15.53 12.22
C ARG A 197 11.89 14.42 12.77
N ILE A 198 11.95 13.27 12.09
CA ILE A 198 12.81 12.15 12.47
C ILE A 198 14.26 12.49 12.14
N LYS A 199 15.18 12.26 13.08
CA LYS A 199 16.61 12.52 12.88
C LYS A 199 17.19 11.55 11.83
N PRO A 200 18.13 12.01 10.98
CA PRO A 200 18.86 11.14 10.07
C PRO A 200 19.51 9.97 10.81
N LYS A 201 19.41 8.77 10.25
CA LYS A 201 19.94 7.54 10.86
C LYS A 201 21.18 7.04 10.13
N PRO A 202 22.16 6.42 10.83
CA PRO A 202 23.38 5.96 10.20
C PRO A 202 23.12 4.84 9.17
N ILE A 203 23.95 4.81 8.13
CA ILE A 203 23.93 3.75 7.13
C ILE A 203 24.64 2.52 7.73
N LEU A 204 23.89 1.46 8.01
CA LEU A 204 24.39 0.24 8.67
C LEU A 204 25.23 -0.65 7.74
N TYR A 205 24.96 -0.66 6.43
CA TYR A 205 25.66 -1.49 5.43
C TYR A 205 26.52 -0.64 4.50
N LYS A 206 27.84 -0.89 4.51
CA LYS A 206 28.84 -0.07 3.79
C LYS A 206 29.59 -0.80 2.67
N GLN A 207 29.42 -2.12 2.55
CA GLN A 207 30.02 -2.93 1.48
C GLN A 207 28.92 -3.46 0.57
N SER A 208 28.86 -2.92 -0.65
CA SER A 208 28.06 -3.50 -1.73
C SER A 208 28.81 -4.70 -2.28
N GLU A 209 28.39 -5.91 -1.91
CA GLU A 209 28.55 -7.03 -2.85
C GLU A 209 27.84 -6.69 -4.16
N ASN A 210 28.30 -7.29 -5.26
CA ASN A 210 27.75 -7.04 -6.58
C ASN A 210 26.24 -7.34 -6.57
N VAL A 211 25.39 -6.37 -6.94
CA VAL A 211 23.91 -6.46 -6.83
C VAL A 211 23.37 -7.76 -7.43
N LEU A 212 23.90 -8.14 -8.60
CA LEU A 212 23.54 -9.37 -9.27
C LEU A 212 23.96 -10.63 -8.50
N ALA A 213 25.09 -10.60 -7.79
CA ALA A 213 25.55 -11.71 -6.98
C ALA A 213 24.65 -11.90 -5.74
N SER A 214 24.36 -10.83 -5.00
CA SER A 214 23.46 -10.90 -3.83
C SER A 214 22.02 -11.24 -4.23
N LEU A 215 21.54 -10.74 -5.37
CA LEU A 215 20.23 -11.14 -5.92
C LEU A 215 20.21 -12.64 -6.26
N LYS A 216 21.26 -13.14 -6.91
CA LYS A 216 21.39 -14.55 -7.26
C LYS A 216 21.45 -15.43 -6.01
N GLU A 217 22.18 -15.01 -4.99
CA GLU A 217 22.24 -15.71 -3.71
C GLU A 217 20.89 -15.73 -3.00
N GLY A 218 20.15 -14.63 -3.00
CA GLY A 218 18.80 -14.54 -2.46
C GLY A 218 17.81 -15.47 -3.18
N ILE A 219 17.84 -15.46 -4.52
CA ILE A 219 17.01 -16.37 -5.34
C ILE A 219 17.40 -17.83 -5.08
N ASP A 220 18.70 -18.14 -5.09
CA ASP A 220 19.22 -19.48 -4.81
C ASP A 220 18.81 -19.95 -3.40
N PHE A 221 18.82 -19.06 -2.41
CA PHE A 221 18.40 -19.37 -1.04
C PHE A 221 16.90 -19.72 -0.98
N VAL A 222 16.03 -18.91 -1.61
CA VAL A 222 14.59 -19.18 -1.66
C VAL A 222 14.30 -20.50 -2.39
N LEU A 223 14.97 -20.75 -3.51
CA LEU A 223 14.81 -21.98 -4.30
C LEU A 223 15.33 -23.22 -3.57
N LYS A 224 16.44 -23.12 -2.82
CA LYS A 224 17.01 -24.23 -2.04
C LYS A 224 16.17 -24.53 -0.80
N ASN A 225 15.57 -23.51 -0.17
CA ASN A 225 14.83 -23.67 1.07
C ASN A 225 13.35 -23.96 0.80
N LYS A 226 13.02 -25.24 0.59
CA LYS A 226 11.68 -25.71 0.19
C LYS A 226 10.55 -25.18 1.08
N ALA A 227 10.77 -25.02 2.38
CA ALA A 227 9.74 -24.50 3.29
C ALA A 227 9.33 -23.05 2.93
N ILE A 228 10.32 -22.20 2.61
CA ILE A 228 10.08 -20.80 2.21
C ILE A 228 9.41 -20.78 0.83
N LEU A 229 9.89 -21.59 -0.11
CA LEU A 229 9.32 -21.68 -1.45
C LEU A 229 7.83 -22.09 -1.40
N TRP A 230 7.48 -23.12 -0.63
CA TRP A 230 6.09 -23.57 -0.47
C TRP A 230 5.22 -22.51 0.19
N ALA A 231 5.73 -21.81 1.21
CA ALA A 231 5.00 -20.75 1.87
C ALA A 231 4.70 -19.58 0.92
N ILE A 232 5.70 -19.09 0.19
CA ILE A 232 5.52 -17.99 -0.78
C ILE A 232 4.63 -18.43 -1.94
N SER A 233 4.81 -19.65 -2.46
CA SER A 233 3.98 -20.16 -3.56
C SER A 233 2.52 -20.29 -3.16
N LEU A 234 2.25 -20.80 -1.96
CA LEU A 234 0.90 -20.92 -1.43
C LEU A 234 0.26 -19.54 -1.24
N ASP A 235 1.01 -18.57 -0.73
CA ASP A 235 0.55 -17.19 -0.56
C ASP A 235 0.22 -16.54 -1.92
N MET A 236 1.13 -16.61 -2.89
CA MET A 236 0.90 -16.06 -4.22
C MET A 236 -0.29 -16.72 -4.94
N LEU A 237 -0.47 -18.03 -4.79
CA LEU A 237 -1.64 -18.73 -5.33
C LEU A 237 -2.94 -18.26 -4.65
N ALA A 238 -2.96 -18.15 -3.32
CA ALA A 238 -4.12 -17.69 -2.59
C ALA A 238 -4.51 -16.25 -2.97
N VAL A 239 -3.53 -15.35 -3.08
CA VAL A 239 -3.74 -13.95 -3.48
C VAL A 239 -4.22 -13.84 -4.93
N LEU A 240 -3.67 -14.64 -5.85
CA LEU A 240 -4.09 -14.67 -7.26
C LEU A 240 -5.58 -15.00 -7.39
N PHE A 241 -6.05 -16.03 -6.70
CA PHE A 241 -7.47 -16.39 -6.70
C PHE A 241 -8.34 -15.44 -5.86
N GLY A 242 -7.76 -14.74 -4.88
CA GLY A 242 -8.44 -13.67 -4.13
C GLY A 242 -8.90 -12.50 -5.03
N GLY A 243 -8.21 -12.26 -6.16
CA GLY A 243 -8.59 -11.26 -7.14
C GLY A 243 -9.92 -11.52 -7.86
N ALA A 244 -10.41 -12.77 -7.88
CA ALA A 244 -11.70 -13.12 -8.48
C ALA A 244 -12.88 -12.37 -7.83
N VAL A 245 -12.73 -11.96 -6.57
CA VAL A 245 -13.72 -11.16 -5.82
C VAL A 245 -13.98 -9.81 -6.50
N ALA A 246 -13.00 -9.25 -7.25
CA ALA A 246 -13.17 -7.98 -7.96
C ALA A 246 -14.18 -8.06 -9.10
N LEU A 247 -14.47 -9.27 -9.62
CA LEU A 247 -15.47 -9.48 -10.68
C LEU A 247 -16.89 -9.67 -10.14
N LEU A 248 -17.08 -9.76 -8.82
CA LEU A 248 -18.39 -9.97 -8.19
C LEU A 248 -19.48 -8.99 -8.65
N PRO A 249 -19.23 -7.68 -8.86
CA PRO A 249 -20.26 -6.77 -9.35
C PRO A 249 -20.79 -7.18 -10.74
N ILE A 250 -19.91 -7.60 -11.65
CA ILE A 250 -20.28 -8.07 -12.99
C ILE A 250 -21.07 -9.38 -12.89
N PHE A 251 -20.64 -10.30 -12.02
CA PHE A 251 -21.38 -11.54 -11.77
C PHE A 251 -22.78 -11.31 -11.18
N ALA A 252 -22.91 -10.39 -10.23
CA ALA A 252 -24.19 -10.09 -9.59
C ALA A 252 -25.18 -9.39 -10.55
N ASP A 253 -24.67 -8.48 -11.37
CA ASP A 253 -25.49 -7.64 -12.25
C ASP A 253 -25.79 -8.34 -13.59
N GLN A 254 -24.76 -8.82 -14.30
CA GLN A 254 -24.90 -9.31 -15.67
C GLN A 254 -25.16 -10.83 -15.78
N ILE A 255 -24.70 -11.62 -14.80
CA ILE A 255 -24.78 -13.09 -14.87
C ILE A 255 -25.94 -13.60 -14.02
N LEU A 256 -25.98 -13.20 -12.75
CA LEU A 256 -26.98 -13.64 -11.78
C LEU A 256 -28.26 -12.79 -11.81
N ASN A 257 -28.24 -11.62 -12.47
CA ASN A 257 -29.37 -10.69 -12.59
C ASN A 257 -30.02 -10.34 -11.23
N CYS A 258 -29.25 -10.37 -10.16
CA CYS A 258 -29.71 -10.14 -8.78
C CYS A 258 -29.48 -8.69 -8.30
N GLY A 259 -28.88 -7.85 -9.14
CA GLY A 259 -28.67 -6.43 -8.90
C GLY A 259 -27.84 -6.14 -7.64
N ALA A 260 -28.01 -4.93 -7.10
CA ALA A 260 -27.25 -4.46 -5.94
C ALA A 260 -27.49 -5.27 -4.65
N GLU A 261 -28.69 -5.83 -4.48
CA GLU A 261 -29.03 -6.64 -3.30
C GLU A 261 -28.30 -7.99 -3.32
N GLY A 262 -28.28 -8.69 -4.46
CA GLY A 262 -27.53 -9.94 -4.61
C GLY A 262 -26.02 -9.74 -4.48
N PHE A 263 -25.49 -8.62 -4.99
CA PHE A 263 -24.10 -8.23 -4.75
C PHE A 263 -23.80 -8.07 -3.26
N GLY A 264 -24.69 -7.42 -2.51
CA GLY A 264 -24.58 -7.27 -1.06
C GLY A 264 -24.47 -8.61 -0.34
N TRP A 265 -25.34 -9.56 -0.67
CA TRP A 265 -25.31 -10.92 -0.12
C TRP A 265 -24.03 -11.69 -0.49
N LEU A 266 -23.58 -11.60 -1.74
CA LEU A 266 -22.31 -12.21 -2.19
C LEU A 266 -21.12 -11.65 -1.41
N ARG A 267 -21.09 -10.33 -1.17
CA ARG A 267 -20.03 -9.71 -0.40
C ARG A 267 -20.09 -10.10 1.08
N ALA A 268 -21.28 -10.14 1.65
CA ALA A 268 -21.51 -10.58 3.02
C ALA A 268 -21.08 -12.04 3.22
N ALA A 269 -21.33 -12.92 2.26
CA ALA A 269 -20.88 -14.31 2.29
C ALA A 269 -19.36 -14.44 2.44
N THR A 270 -18.59 -13.58 1.73
CA THR A 270 -17.13 -13.56 1.86
C THR A 270 -16.70 -13.17 3.30
N SER A 271 -17.31 -12.11 3.85
CA SER A 271 -17.02 -11.66 5.22
C SER A 271 -17.42 -12.68 6.28
N MET A 272 -18.56 -13.37 6.11
CA MET A 272 -18.99 -14.45 7.00
C MET A 272 -18.01 -15.63 6.99
N GLY A 273 -17.51 -16.01 5.81
CA GLY A 273 -16.45 -17.02 5.69
C GLY A 273 -15.20 -16.64 6.49
N THR A 274 -14.76 -15.38 6.40
CA THR A 274 -13.63 -14.88 7.20
C THR A 274 -13.89 -14.98 8.69
N ILE A 275 -15.08 -14.58 9.17
CA ILE A 275 -15.45 -14.65 10.58
C ILE A 275 -15.46 -16.10 11.07
N LEU A 276 -16.05 -17.01 10.31
CA LEU A 276 -16.08 -18.44 10.62
C LEU A 276 -14.67 -19.02 10.73
N VAL A 277 -13.79 -18.72 9.79
CA VAL A 277 -12.39 -19.18 9.82
C VAL A 277 -11.63 -18.56 11.00
N LEU A 278 -11.82 -17.28 11.28
CA LEU A 278 -11.18 -16.61 12.41
C LEU A 278 -11.61 -17.25 13.74
N LEU A 279 -12.90 -17.52 13.91
CA LEU A 279 -13.43 -18.24 15.06
C LEU A 279 -12.82 -19.65 15.13
N LEU A 280 -12.80 -20.39 14.02
CA LEU A 280 -12.19 -21.72 13.96
C LEU A 280 -10.72 -21.70 14.38
N ILE A 281 -9.90 -20.76 13.90
CA ILE A 281 -8.49 -20.64 14.28
C ILE A 281 -8.34 -20.24 15.75
N THR A 282 -9.27 -19.43 16.28
CA THR A 282 -9.28 -19.06 17.70
C THR A 282 -9.54 -20.27 18.60
N TYR A 283 -10.42 -21.19 18.17
CA TYR A 283 -10.72 -22.43 18.90
C TYR A 283 -9.74 -23.58 18.60
N PHE A 284 -9.16 -23.61 17.40
CA PHE A 284 -8.20 -24.62 16.92
C PHE A 284 -6.93 -23.92 16.45
N PRO A 285 -6.04 -23.50 17.37
CA PRO A 285 -4.82 -22.80 17.03
C PRO A 285 -3.94 -23.69 16.14
N ILE A 286 -3.62 -23.21 14.94
CA ILE A 286 -2.86 -23.94 13.91
C ILE A 286 -1.39 -24.18 14.34
N ILE A 287 -0.86 -23.37 15.27
CA ILE A 287 0.53 -23.45 15.72
C ILE A 287 0.57 -23.48 17.26
N GLU A 288 0.73 -24.67 17.83
CA GLU A 288 0.83 -24.84 19.29
C GLU A 288 2.21 -24.45 19.88
N ASN A 289 3.23 -24.17 19.05
CA ASN A 289 4.54 -23.68 19.51
C ASN A 289 5.34 -23.01 18.36
N PRO A 290 5.14 -21.71 18.06
CA PRO A 290 5.97 -21.03 17.09
C PRO A 290 7.39 -20.86 17.64
N GLY A 291 8.39 -21.47 16.99
CA GLY A 291 9.82 -21.22 17.28
C GLY A 291 10.61 -22.32 18.00
N LYS A 292 10.06 -23.52 18.24
CA LYS A 292 10.90 -24.65 18.69
C LYS A 292 11.55 -25.36 17.51
N ARG A 293 12.78 -24.96 17.20
CA ARG A 293 13.81 -25.86 16.68
C ARG A 293 15.04 -25.70 17.55
#